data_AF-X0VH12-F1
#
_entry.id   AF-X0VH12-F1
#
_cell.length_a   1.000
_cell.length_b   1.000
_cell.length_c   1.000
_cell.angle_alpha   90.00
_cell.angle_beta   90.00
_cell.angle_gamma   90.00
#
_symmetry.space_group_name_H-M   'P 1'
#
loop_
_entity.id
_entity.type
_entity.pdbx_description
1 polymer ?
#
loop_
_entity_poly.entity_id
_entity_poly.type
_entity_poly.pdbx_seq_one_letter_code
_entity_poly.pdbx_strand_id
1 'polypeptide(L)'
;ARFDKAGTIQRSFALAQSEVDVAEAKMVGAAAVQRACEGVTDKMITLERVSQDPYRCQTGLASLEDVANAERPVPDEFISPEGNDVTSAFIDYARPLIGGPLPPYARLKLHPVPKKL
;
A
#
# COMPACT_ATOMS: atom_id res chain seq x y z
N ALA A 1 22.65 -16.24 -13.04
CA ALA A 1 21.28 -15.94 -12.58
C ALA A 1 20.69 -14.81 -13.44
N ARG A 2 19.37 -14.80 -13.69
CA ARG A 2 18.67 -13.64 -14.24
C ARG A 2 18.10 -12.84 -13.07
N PHE A 3 18.30 -11.53 -13.04
CA PHE A 3 17.73 -10.65 -12.03
C PHE A 3 17.34 -9.31 -12.67
N ASP A 4 16.24 -8.73 -12.19
CA ASP A 4 15.79 -7.38 -12.53
C ASP A 4 15.62 -6.60 -11.23
N LYS A 5 15.94 -5.30 -11.26
CA LYS A 5 15.76 -4.40 -10.12
C LYS A 5 14.75 -3.33 -10.50
N ALA A 6 13.56 -3.38 -9.91
CA ALA A 6 12.56 -2.36 -10.14
C ALA A 6 13.06 -1.01 -9.61
N GLY A 7 13.24 -0.05 -10.52
CA GLY A 7 13.56 1.34 -10.20
C GLY A 7 12.27 2.17 -10.16
N THR A 8 12.16 3.17 -11.03
CA THR A 8 10.97 4.03 -11.15
C THR A 8 9.67 3.24 -11.35
N ILE A 9 9.72 2.08 -12.02
CA ILE A 9 8.53 1.27 -12.28
C ILE A 9 7.77 0.91 -11.00
N GLN A 10 8.44 0.68 -9.86
CA GLN A 10 7.75 0.29 -8.63
C GLN A 10 6.94 1.43 -7.97
N ARG A 11 7.19 2.70 -8.35
CA ARG A 11 6.54 3.89 -7.76
C ARG A 11 5.75 4.73 -8.77
N SER A 12 5.68 4.31 -10.03
CA SER A 12 5.05 5.07 -11.11
C SER A 12 4.29 4.19 -12.10
N PHE A 13 3.95 2.96 -11.73
CA PHE A 13 3.21 2.06 -12.59
C PHE A 13 1.70 2.23 -12.42
N ALA A 14 1.14 3.22 -13.12
CA ALA A 14 -0.26 3.60 -13.02
C ALA A 14 -1.25 2.45 -13.29
N LEU A 15 -0.89 1.50 -14.15
CA LEU A 15 -1.75 0.35 -14.50
C LEU A 15 -1.88 -0.69 -13.36
N ALA A 16 -1.05 -0.61 -12.33
CA ALA A 16 -1.03 -1.55 -11.20
C ALA A 16 -1.19 -0.83 -9.86
N GLN A 17 -1.83 0.33 -9.84
CA GLN A 17 -2.12 1.06 -8.60
C GLN A 17 -3.13 0.31 -7.75
N SER A 18 -2.92 0.33 -6.44
CA SER A 18 -3.92 -0.14 -5.47
C SER A 18 -5.14 0.78 -5.53
N GLU A 19 -6.33 0.19 -5.67
CA GLU A 19 -7.58 0.95 -5.61
C GLU A 19 -7.79 1.60 -4.23
N VAL A 20 -7.27 0.98 -3.17
CA VAL A 20 -7.32 1.48 -1.80
C VAL A 20 -6.40 2.70 -1.65
N ASP A 21 -5.16 2.62 -2.12
CA ASP A 21 -4.21 3.75 -2.11
C ASP A 21 -4.77 4.95 -2.91
N VAL A 22 -5.37 4.70 -4.08
CA VAL A 22 -6.00 5.75 -4.90
C VAL A 22 -7.19 6.40 -4.18
N ALA A 23 -8.02 5.61 -3.49
CA ALA A 23 -9.17 6.13 -2.74
C ALA A 23 -8.71 6.95 -1.53
N GLU A 24 -7.75 6.46 -0.77
CA GLU A 24 -7.19 7.12 0.41
C GLU A 24 -6.44 8.40 0.05
N ALA A 25 -5.63 8.40 -1.01
CA ALA A 25 -4.94 9.60 -1.48
C ALA A 25 -5.92 10.73 -1.84
N LYS A 26 -7.06 10.39 -2.49
CA LYS A 26 -8.13 11.35 -2.77
C LYS A 26 -8.81 11.83 -1.49
N MET A 27 -9.09 10.92 -0.55
CA MET A 27 -9.69 11.24 0.75
C MET A 27 -8.83 12.22 1.55
N VAL A 28 -7.53 11.97 1.62
CA VAL A 28 -6.54 12.81 2.31
C VAL A 28 -6.49 14.22 1.71
N GLY A 29 -6.39 14.32 0.38
CA GLY A 29 -6.36 15.61 -0.30
C GLY A 29 -7.63 16.44 -0.10
N ALA A 30 -8.80 15.81 -0.23
CA ALA A 30 -10.09 16.47 -0.01
C ALA A 30 -10.25 16.95 1.44
N ALA A 31 -9.90 16.10 2.41
CA ALA A 31 -9.95 16.45 3.83
C ALA A 31 -9.00 17.61 4.17
N ALA A 32 -7.78 17.62 3.61
CA ALA A 32 -6.81 18.70 3.83
C ALA A 32 -7.37 20.06 3.38
N VAL A 33 -7.95 20.12 2.18
CA VAL A 33 -8.57 21.37 1.67
C VAL A 33 -9.73 21.80 2.55
N GLN A 34 -10.62 20.87 2.94
CA GLN A 34 -11.74 21.20 3.81
C GLN A 34 -11.27 21.79 5.14
N ARG A 35 -10.29 21.16 5.81
CA ARG A 35 -9.76 21.64 7.09
C ARG A 35 -9.07 22.99 6.96
N ALA A 36 -8.32 23.20 5.88
CA ALA A 36 -7.73 24.51 5.61
C ALA A 36 -8.80 25.60 5.43
N CYS A 37 -9.90 25.31 4.73
CA CYS A 37 -11.03 26.24 4.60
C CYS A 37 -11.75 26.51 5.93
N GLU A 38 -11.73 25.57 6.87
CA GLU A 38 -12.23 25.74 8.25
C GLU A 38 -11.25 26.55 9.13
N GLY A 39 -10.11 27.00 8.59
CA GLY A 39 -9.10 27.78 9.31
C GLY A 39 -8.12 26.93 10.12
N VAL A 40 -8.11 25.61 9.95
CA VAL A 40 -7.14 24.72 10.61
C VAL A 40 -5.76 24.91 9.98
N THR A 41 -4.77 25.21 10.81
CA THR A 41 -3.36 25.38 10.43
C THR A 41 -2.45 24.44 11.24
N ASP A 42 -1.23 24.23 10.77
CA ASP A 42 -0.18 23.47 11.46
C ASP A 42 -0.54 22.02 11.78
N LYS A 43 -1.42 21.42 10.95
CA LYS A 43 -1.86 20.03 11.04
C LYS A 43 -1.56 19.23 9.76
N MET A 44 -1.34 17.93 9.92
CA MET A 44 -1.29 16.94 8.86
C MET A 44 -2.55 16.07 8.90
N ILE A 45 -3.11 15.73 7.74
CA ILE A 45 -4.16 14.72 7.66
C ILE A 45 -3.54 13.34 7.86
N THR A 46 -4.13 12.54 8.74
CA THR A 46 -3.74 11.15 8.99
C THR A 46 -4.75 10.19 8.37
N LEU A 47 -4.31 8.96 8.12
CA LEU A 47 -5.18 7.83 7.78
C LEU A 47 -5.28 6.91 9.00
N GLU A 48 -6.47 6.78 9.55
CA GLU A 48 -6.76 6.00 10.75
C GLU A 48 -7.50 4.73 10.35
N ARG A 49 -6.87 3.58 10.54
CA ARG A 49 -7.52 2.28 10.33
C ARG A 49 -8.51 2.04 11.47
N VAL A 50 -9.80 2.03 11.15
CA VAL A 50 -10.91 1.84 12.12
C VAL A 50 -11.49 0.44 12.08
N SER A 51 -11.23 -0.33 11.03
CA SER A 51 -11.59 -1.74 10.95
C SER A 51 -10.60 -2.51 10.07
N GLN A 52 -10.35 -3.76 10.45
CA GLN A 52 -9.41 -4.64 9.75
C GLN A 52 -10.12 -5.54 8.74
N ASP A 53 -11.26 -6.13 9.14
CA ASP A 53 -12.06 -7.02 8.30
C ASP A 53 -13.57 -6.77 8.58
N PRO A 54 -14.28 -6.06 7.69
CA PRO A 54 -13.80 -5.46 6.44
C PRO A 54 -12.86 -4.28 6.70
N TYR A 55 -11.82 -4.10 5.87
CA TYR A 55 -10.92 -2.97 5.99
C TYR A 55 -11.65 -1.63 5.84
N ARG A 56 -11.45 -0.73 6.81
CA ARG A 56 -11.98 0.64 6.77
C ARG A 56 -10.95 1.63 7.31
N CYS A 57 -10.83 2.74 6.61
CA CYS A 57 -10.00 3.87 7.00
C CYS A 57 -10.82 5.16 6.99
N GLN A 58 -10.47 6.08 7.90
CA GLN A 58 -10.99 7.43 7.96
C GLN A 58 -9.84 8.44 8.06
N THR A 59 -10.13 9.72 7.85
CA THR A 59 -9.14 10.78 8.05
C THR A 59 -9.15 11.31 9.48
N GLY A 60 -7.96 11.60 10.00
CA GLY A 60 -7.75 12.30 11.26
C GLY A 60 -6.88 13.54 11.08
N LEU A 61 -6.50 14.15 12.20
CA LEU A 61 -5.59 15.30 12.25
C LEU A 61 -4.50 15.06 13.29
N ALA A 62 -3.25 15.23 12.89
CA ALA A 62 -2.10 15.26 13.79
C ALA A 62 -1.41 16.63 13.72
N SER A 63 -0.82 17.08 14.83
CA SER A 63 -0.02 18.31 14.84
C SER A 63 1.26 18.09 14.05
N LEU A 64 1.70 19.09 13.27
CA LEU A 64 2.98 18.97 12.56
C LEU A 64 4.16 18.80 13.51
N GLU A 65 4.10 19.37 14.71
CA GLU A 65 5.11 19.18 15.76
C GLU A 65 5.22 17.72 16.23
N ASP A 66 4.09 17.01 16.32
CA ASP A 66 4.04 15.60 16.75
C ASP A 66 4.59 14.67 15.65
N VAL A 67 4.43 15.07 14.39
CA VAL A 67 4.87 14.29 13.23
C VAL A 67 6.32 14.60 12.84
N ALA A 68 6.82 15.80 13.15
CA ALA A 68 8.16 16.21 12.82
C ALA A 68 9.19 15.27 13.46
N ASN A 69 10.03 14.63 12.63
CA ASN A 69 11.03 13.63 13.03
C ASN A 69 10.46 12.35 13.68
N ALA A 70 9.13 12.16 13.67
CA ALA A 70 8.54 10.89 14.03
C ALA A 70 8.69 9.91 12.86
N GLU A 71 9.10 8.69 13.17
CA GLU A 71 9.18 7.60 12.21
C GLU A 71 8.34 6.42 12.67
N ARG A 72 7.82 5.67 11.70
CA ARG A 72 7.16 4.39 11.95
C ARG A 72 8.11 3.27 11.52
N PRO A 73 8.90 2.69 12.43
CA PRO A 73 9.74 1.55 12.09
C PRO A 73 8.87 0.37 11.68
N VAL A 74 9.44 -0.53 10.87
CA VAL A 74 8.81 -1.83 10.60
C VAL A 74 8.79 -2.60 11.92
N PRO A 75 7.62 -3.01 12.45
CA PRO A 75 7.55 -3.78 13.69
C PRO A 75 8.34 -5.10 13.58
N ASP A 76 9.04 -5.50 14.64
CA ASP A 76 9.80 -6.76 14.66
C ASP A 76 8.89 -7.97 14.41
N GLU A 77 7.63 -7.91 14.88
CA GLU A 77 6.63 -8.95 14.64
C GLU A 77 6.26 -9.12 13.17
N PHE A 78 6.61 -8.18 12.28
CA PHE A 78 6.40 -8.30 10.84
C PHE A 78 7.49 -9.11 10.15
N ILE A 79 8.61 -9.38 10.82
CA ILE A 79 9.79 -10.06 10.28
C ILE A 79 9.82 -11.49 10.83
N SER A 80 10.07 -12.48 9.98
CA SER A 80 10.18 -13.88 10.42
C SER A 80 11.32 -14.06 11.42
N PRO A 81 11.25 -15.07 12.32
CA PRO A 81 12.35 -15.35 13.27
C PRO A 81 13.71 -15.58 12.57
N GLU A 82 13.69 -16.09 11.34
CA GLU A 82 14.88 -16.32 10.50
C GLU A 82 15.39 -15.05 9.80
N GLY A 83 14.63 -13.94 9.85
CA GLY A 83 15.02 -12.64 9.31
C GLY A 83 15.01 -12.53 7.78
N ASN A 84 14.36 -13.45 7.08
CA ASN A 84 14.42 -13.57 5.63
C ASN A 84 13.04 -13.59 4.93
N ASP A 85 11.95 -13.46 5.70
CA ASP A 85 10.59 -13.39 5.18
C ASP A 85 9.71 -12.52 6.10
N VAL A 86 8.46 -12.30 5.69
CA VAL A 86 7.44 -11.59 6.46
C VAL A 86 6.54 -12.56 7.22
N THR A 87 5.99 -12.12 8.34
CA THR A 87 5.02 -12.91 9.13
C THR A 87 3.59 -12.72 8.63
N SER A 88 2.65 -13.49 9.19
CA SER A 88 1.21 -13.26 9.00
C SER A 88 0.78 -11.86 9.46
N ALA A 89 1.38 -11.31 10.52
CA ALA A 89 1.05 -9.97 11.01
C ALA A 89 1.30 -8.89 9.94
N PHE A 90 2.41 -8.99 9.21
CA PHE A 90 2.67 -8.11 8.06
C PHE A 90 1.65 -8.33 6.94
N ILE A 91 1.35 -9.59 6.61
CA ILE A 91 0.40 -9.93 5.55
C ILE A 91 -0.97 -9.36 5.88
N ASP A 92 -1.45 -9.51 7.12
CA ASP A 92 -2.74 -8.98 7.57
C ASP A 92 -2.75 -7.45 7.52
N TYR A 93 -1.65 -6.81 7.88
CA TYR A 93 -1.51 -5.35 7.78
C TYR A 93 -1.54 -4.85 6.33
N ALA A 94 -0.74 -5.46 5.44
CA ALA A 94 -0.47 -4.97 4.08
C ALA A 94 -1.50 -5.43 3.03
N ARG A 95 -2.06 -6.63 3.18
CA ARG A 95 -2.99 -7.23 2.20
C ARG A 95 -4.19 -6.35 1.85
N PRO A 96 -4.91 -5.70 2.78
CA PRO A 96 -6.00 -4.82 2.40
C PRO A 96 -5.50 -3.56 1.67
N LEU A 97 -4.27 -3.11 1.91
CA LEU A 97 -3.73 -1.87 1.32
C LEU A 97 -3.37 -2.00 -0.15
N ILE A 98 -3.12 -3.22 -0.65
CA ILE A 98 -2.83 -3.46 -2.06
C ILE A 98 -4.10 -3.53 -2.94
N GLY A 99 -5.29 -3.54 -2.31
CA GLY A 99 -6.58 -3.58 -2.99
C GLY A 99 -7.01 -4.98 -3.43
N GLY A 100 -7.91 -5.02 -4.42
CA GLY A 100 -8.45 -6.24 -5.02
C GLY A 100 -7.43 -7.18 -5.67
N PRO A 101 -7.88 -8.33 -6.18
CA PRO A 101 -7.00 -9.33 -6.75
C PRO A 101 -6.21 -8.79 -7.95
N LEU A 102 -5.01 -9.31 -8.16
CA LEU A 102 -4.23 -9.04 -9.36
C LEU A 102 -5.06 -9.32 -10.62
N PRO A 103 -4.88 -8.53 -11.70
CA PRO A 103 -5.58 -8.77 -12.94
C PRO A 103 -5.32 -10.20 -13.44
N PRO A 104 -6.33 -10.89 -13.99
CA PRO A 104 -6.16 -12.25 -14.46
C PRO A 104 -5.18 -12.27 -15.64
N TYR A 105 -4.03 -12.94 -15.46
CA TYR A 105 -3.08 -13.15 -16.55
C TYR A 105 -3.52 -14.32 -17.44
N ALA A 106 -3.27 -14.19 -18.75
CA ALA A 106 -3.54 -15.26 -19.70
C ALA A 106 -2.65 -16.49 -19.41
N ARG A 107 -3.26 -17.69 -19.40
CA ARG A 107 -2.54 -18.96 -19.38
C ARG A 107 -2.58 -19.60 -20.77
N LEU A 108 -1.40 -19.87 -21.33
CA LEU A 108 -1.29 -20.61 -22.58
C LEU A 108 -1.64 -22.08 -22.36
N LYS A 109 -2.31 -22.71 -23.34
CA LYS A 109 -2.67 -24.13 -23.31
C LYS A 109 -1.48 -25.09 -23.47
N LEU A 110 -0.27 -24.55 -23.69
CA LEU A 110 0.97 -25.31 -23.86
C LEU A 110 0.83 -26.48 -24.84
N HIS A 111 0.19 -26.28 -25.99
CA HIS A 111 0.05 -27.32 -27.01
C HIS A 111 1.44 -27.78 -27.48
N PRO A 112 1.88 -28.99 -27.15
CA PRO A 112 3.18 -29.48 -27.57
C PRO A 112 3.14 -29.77 -29.07
N VAL A 113 4.19 -29.37 -29.78
CA VAL A 113 4.37 -29.70 -31.21
C VAL A 113 5.45 -30.78 -31.32
N PRO A 114 5.24 -31.84 -32.12
CA PRO A 114 6.27 -32.84 -32.36
C PRO A 114 7.54 -32.17 -32.90
N LYS A 115 8.70 -32.54 -32.36
CA LYS A 115 9.99 -32.16 -32.96
C LYS A 115 10.05 -32.76 -34.37
N LYS A 116 10.44 -31.94 -35.34
CA LYS A 116 10.60 -32.40 -36.73
C LYS A 116 11.92 -33.10 -37.02
N LEU A 117 12.92 -33.00 -36.13
CA LEU A 117 14.21 -33.72 -36.17
C LEU A 117 14.71 -33.91 -34.73
#